data_AF-A0AAV0P3G4-F1
#
_entry.id   AF-A0AAV0P3G4-F1
#
_cell.length_a   1.000
_cell.length_b   1.000
_cell.length_c   1.000
_cell.angle_alpha   90.00
_cell.angle_beta   90.00
_cell.angle_gamma   90.00
#
_symmetry.space_group_name_H-M   'P 1'
#
loop_
_entity.id
_entity.type
_entity.pdbx_description
1 polymer ?
#
loop_
_entity_poly.entity_id
_entity_poly.type
_entity_poly.pdbx_seq_one_letter_code
_entity_poly.pdbx_strand_id
1 'polypeptide(L)'
;MFFVCASLWIRMLDDQQTDDPYLYSFAEHTLPITDLVIGYGGWNAVIVSASEDRTCKVWSLSKGELLRSVVFPCIINAIVLDPGETVFYAGGKDGKIYLTALSASSSSSKSPWLHIIGSLSSGSKNLNEAVTSLAYSTSKNWLLAGSEDGSIRIWDPKNMSLIRGFNHEKGPVNNLQVIRRRKSSLPPKLWTPQNTKDADSTTEAIITQKGSSTAAEMGVAKLKHDLAESRQMTKRLKKTHDLLHEFCIDELLEGNRPSKG
;
A
#
# COMPACT_ATOMS: atom_id res chain seq x y z
N MET A 1 16.08 -0.65 3.18
CA MET A 1 15.89 -0.69 1.72
C MET A 1 14.73 0.23 1.37
N PHE A 2 15.05 1.33 0.71
CA PHE A 2 14.11 2.36 0.29
C PHE A 2 14.13 2.44 -1.24
N PHE A 3 13.03 2.88 -1.85
CA PHE A 3 12.90 3.00 -3.29
C PHE A 3 12.63 4.46 -3.62
N VAL A 4 13.45 5.01 -4.51
CA VAL A 4 13.23 6.35 -5.06
C VAL A 4 12.78 6.17 -6.51
N CYS A 5 11.60 6.68 -6.80
CA CYS A 5 11.10 6.83 -8.15
C CYS A 5 11.39 8.27 -8.58
N ALA A 6 12.26 8.46 -9.56
CA ALA A 6 12.60 9.77 -10.10
C ALA A 6 12.34 9.74 -11.60
N SER A 7 11.29 10.42 -12.05
CA SER A 7 10.82 10.57 -13.45
C SER A 7 10.96 9.33 -14.35
N LEU A 8 12.16 8.91 -14.75
CA LEU A 8 12.41 7.75 -15.63
C LEU A 8 13.15 6.57 -14.97
N TRP A 9 13.56 6.71 -13.71
CA TRP A 9 14.47 5.80 -13.02
C TRP A 9 13.82 5.22 -11.78
N ILE A 10 14.05 3.92 -11.57
CA ILE A 10 13.79 3.25 -10.29
C ILE A 10 15.15 2.97 -9.68
N ARG A 11 15.39 3.50 -8.47
CA ARG A 11 16.62 3.25 -7.71
C ARG A 11 16.31 2.52 -6.42
N MET A 12 17.06 1.46 -6.17
CA MET A 12 17.00 0.69 -4.93
C MET A 12 18.15 1.07 -4.02
N LEU A 13 17.85 1.56 -2.82
CA LEU A 13 18.86 1.99 -1.86
C LEU A 13 19.21 0.88 -0.87
N ASP A 14 20.51 0.63 -0.71
CA ASP A 14 21.01 -0.12 0.45
C ASP A 14 21.11 0.81 1.67
N ASP A 15 20.82 0.28 2.85
CA ASP A 15 20.91 1.00 4.14
C ASP A 15 22.33 0.94 4.73
N GLN A 16 23.21 0.12 4.12
CA GLN A 16 24.62 0.04 4.48
C GLN A 16 25.36 1.22 3.83
N GLN A 17 26.12 1.99 4.63
CA GLN A 17 26.99 3.07 4.16
C GLN A 17 28.09 2.53 3.23
N THR A 18 27.79 2.40 1.94
CA THR A 18 28.76 2.14 0.87
C THR A 18 28.86 3.37 -0.03
N ASP A 19 30.03 3.56 -0.66
CA ASP A 19 30.31 4.68 -1.58
C ASP A 19 29.35 4.74 -2.78
N ASP A 20 28.73 3.59 -3.13
CA ASP A 20 27.56 3.53 -4.00
C ASP A 20 26.31 3.19 -3.16
N PRO A 21 25.32 4.11 -3.04
CA PRO A 21 24.12 3.89 -2.23
C PRO A 21 23.07 3.03 -2.96
N TYR A 22 23.30 2.69 -4.24
CA TYR A 22 22.33 2.02 -5.10
C TYR A 22 22.69 0.55 -5.32
N LEU A 23 21.78 -0.35 -4.94
CA LEU A 23 21.87 -1.78 -5.25
C LEU A 23 21.56 -2.06 -6.72
N TYR A 24 20.50 -1.43 -7.24
CA TYR A 24 20.09 -1.54 -8.63
C TYR A 24 19.51 -0.21 -9.14
N SER A 25 19.74 0.07 -10.42
CA SER A 25 19.13 1.18 -11.13
C SER A 25 18.50 0.69 -12.43
N PHE A 26 17.20 0.95 -12.60
CA PHE A 26 16.43 0.53 -13.77
C PHE A 26 15.96 1.77 -14.55
N ALA A 27 16.23 1.80 -15.85
CA ALA A 27 15.88 2.92 -16.76
C ALA A 27 15.25 2.40 -18.06
N GLU A 28 14.31 1.47 -17.94
CA GLU A 28 13.69 0.80 -19.09
C GLU A 28 12.38 1.47 -19.56
N HIS A 29 11.84 2.41 -18.77
CA HIS A 29 10.64 3.16 -19.15
C HIS A 29 11.01 4.34 -20.03
N THR A 30 10.19 4.59 -21.05
CA THR A 30 10.43 5.69 -22.01
C THR A 30 9.80 7.01 -21.58
N LEU A 31 8.80 6.94 -20.69
CA LEU A 31 8.06 8.07 -20.17
C LEU A 31 7.99 7.99 -18.63
N PRO A 32 7.49 9.05 -17.95
CA PRO A 32 7.46 9.09 -16.51
C PRO A 32 6.78 7.88 -15.86
N ILE A 33 7.36 7.42 -14.76
CA ILE A 33 6.77 6.37 -13.92
C ILE A 33 5.70 7.02 -13.05
N THR A 34 4.49 6.51 -13.14
CA THR A 34 3.31 7.05 -12.46
C THR A 34 3.13 6.43 -11.08
N ASP A 35 3.43 5.14 -10.94
CA ASP A 35 3.24 4.40 -9.68
C ASP A 35 4.18 3.19 -9.58
N LEU A 36 4.46 2.76 -8.35
CA LEU A 36 5.37 1.67 -8.01
C LEU A 36 4.81 0.85 -6.84
N VAL A 37 4.76 -0.46 -6.99
CA VAL A 37 4.31 -1.39 -5.95
C VAL A 37 5.28 -2.55 -5.78
N ILE A 38 5.43 -3.01 -4.54
CA ILE A 38 6.37 -4.06 -4.16
C ILE A 38 5.58 -5.18 -3.50
N GLY A 39 5.92 -6.41 -3.88
CA GLY A 39 5.40 -7.62 -3.26
C GLY A 39 5.80 -7.78 -1.79
N TYR A 40 5.01 -8.57 -1.08
CA TYR A 40 5.23 -9.09 0.26
C TYR A 40 6.24 -10.26 0.32
N GLY A 41 6.77 -10.74 -0.82
CA GLY A 41 7.75 -11.83 -0.91
C GLY A 41 9.14 -11.60 -0.28
N GLY A 42 9.35 -10.51 0.46
CA GLY A 42 10.63 -10.18 1.09
C GLY A 42 11.74 -10.01 0.05
N TRP A 43 12.85 -10.74 0.21
CA TRP A 43 13.98 -10.68 -0.74
C TRP A 43 13.63 -11.18 -2.15
N ASN A 44 12.70 -12.12 -2.27
CA ASN A 44 12.21 -12.63 -3.55
C ASN A 44 10.95 -11.90 -4.04
N ALA A 45 10.65 -10.72 -3.48
CA ALA A 45 9.51 -9.93 -3.92
C ALA A 45 9.65 -9.54 -5.39
N VAL A 46 8.50 -9.32 -6.02
CA VAL A 46 8.42 -8.66 -7.32
C VAL A 46 8.20 -7.17 -7.12
N ILE A 47 8.78 -6.36 -7.99
CA ILE A 47 8.44 -4.95 -8.10
C ILE A 47 7.63 -4.80 -9.37
N VAL A 48 6.54 -4.05 -9.31
CA VAL A 48 5.79 -3.65 -10.49
C VAL A 48 5.86 -2.13 -10.59
N SER A 49 6.28 -1.63 -11.75
CA SER A 49 6.28 -0.22 -12.09
C SER A 49 5.26 0.06 -13.18
N ALA A 50 4.54 1.17 -13.08
CA ALA A 50 3.63 1.67 -14.12
C ALA A 50 4.15 2.98 -14.69
N SER A 51 3.90 3.20 -15.98
CA SER A 51 4.38 4.39 -16.67
C SER A 51 3.34 4.97 -17.64
N GLU A 52 3.53 6.25 -17.95
CA GLU A 52 2.84 6.92 -19.05
C GLU A 52 3.16 6.33 -20.43
N ASP A 53 4.18 5.49 -20.55
CA ASP A 53 4.48 4.76 -21.80
C ASP A 53 3.47 3.65 -22.13
N ARG A 54 2.41 3.53 -21.30
CA ARG A 54 1.35 2.52 -21.38
C ARG A 54 1.86 1.11 -21.09
N THR A 55 3.00 1.00 -20.41
CA THR A 55 3.53 -0.27 -19.98
C THR A 55 3.62 -0.37 -18.46
N CYS A 56 3.39 -1.58 -17.95
CA CYS A 56 3.84 -1.93 -16.63
C CYS A 56 4.97 -2.95 -16.74
N LYS A 57 6.06 -2.70 -16.03
CA LYS A 57 7.21 -3.61 -15.98
C LYS A 57 7.23 -4.32 -14.64
N VAL A 58 7.53 -5.62 -14.69
CA VAL A 58 7.64 -6.49 -13.52
C VAL A 58 9.10 -6.90 -13.38
N TRP A 59 9.65 -6.71 -12.19
CA TRP A 59 11.07 -6.89 -11.88
C TRP A 59 11.23 -7.88 -10.75
N SER A 60 12.33 -8.64 -10.78
CA SER A 60 12.76 -9.46 -9.66
C SER A 60 13.57 -8.61 -8.70
N LEU A 61 13.14 -8.51 -7.43
CA LEU A 61 13.91 -7.79 -6.41
C LEU A 61 15.26 -8.47 -6.13
N SER A 62 15.28 -9.81 -6.08
CA SER A 62 16.48 -10.56 -5.72
C SER A 62 17.57 -10.51 -6.78
N LYS A 63 17.17 -10.49 -8.07
CA LYS A 63 18.11 -10.50 -9.21
C LYS A 63 18.34 -9.13 -9.85
N GLY A 64 17.44 -8.18 -9.62
CA GLY A 64 17.46 -6.90 -10.34
C GLY A 64 17.22 -7.05 -11.84
N GLU A 65 16.47 -8.07 -12.27
CA GLU A 65 16.21 -8.34 -13.68
C GLU A 65 14.76 -8.01 -14.05
N LEU A 66 14.57 -7.50 -15.27
CA LEU A 66 13.25 -7.33 -15.87
C LEU A 66 12.66 -8.72 -16.16
N LEU A 67 11.62 -9.11 -15.42
CA LEU A 67 10.93 -10.37 -15.62
C LEU A 67 9.89 -10.27 -16.75
N ARG A 68 9.20 -9.14 -16.85
CA ARG A 68 8.10 -8.96 -17.79
C ARG A 68 7.86 -7.50 -18.13
N SER A 69 7.41 -7.26 -19.36
CA SER A 69 6.83 -5.99 -19.80
C SER A 69 5.41 -6.24 -20.29
N VAL A 70 4.43 -5.57 -19.69
CA VAL A 70 3.00 -5.69 -20.04
C VAL A 70 2.57 -4.39 -20.70
N VAL A 71 1.98 -4.47 -21.89
CA VAL A 71 1.48 -3.31 -22.63
C VAL A 71 -0.02 -3.18 -22.46
N PHE A 72 -0.48 -1.97 -22.15
CA PHE A 72 -1.88 -1.62 -21.94
C PHE A 72 -2.39 -0.74 -23.10
N PRO A 73 -3.70 -0.73 -23.37
CA PRO A 73 -4.29 0.11 -24.42
C PRO A 73 -4.32 1.60 -24.06
N CYS A 74 -4.06 1.96 -22.81
CA CYS A 74 -4.05 3.33 -22.31
C CYS A 74 -2.94 3.55 -21.28
N ILE A 75 -2.74 4.81 -20.87
CA ILE A 75 -1.79 5.19 -19.82
C ILE A 75 -2.25 4.60 -18.49
N ILE A 76 -1.32 4.05 -17.72
CA ILE A 76 -1.58 3.54 -16.38
C ILE A 76 -1.13 4.59 -15.36
N ASN A 77 -2.05 4.97 -14.47
CA ASN A 77 -1.80 6.01 -13.45
C ASN A 77 -1.57 5.43 -12.07
N ALA A 78 -2.18 4.28 -11.76
CA ALA A 78 -2.12 3.67 -10.43
C ALA A 78 -2.05 2.15 -10.55
N ILE A 79 -1.37 1.49 -9.61
CA ILE A 79 -1.25 0.03 -9.55
C ILE A 79 -1.43 -0.49 -8.14
N VAL A 80 -1.93 -1.73 -8.02
CA VAL A 80 -1.98 -2.42 -6.74
C VAL A 80 -1.86 -3.93 -6.90
N LEU A 81 -1.16 -4.58 -5.97
CA LEU A 81 -1.01 -6.03 -5.93
C LEU A 81 -2.14 -6.70 -5.15
N ASP A 82 -2.53 -7.89 -5.61
CA ASP A 82 -3.31 -8.79 -4.79
C ASP A 82 -2.45 -9.37 -3.64
N PRO A 83 -3.00 -9.63 -2.44
CA PRO A 83 -2.24 -10.19 -1.32
C PRO A 83 -1.63 -11.56 -1.61
N GLY A 84 -2.19 -12.31 -2.56
CA GLY A 84 -1.62 -13.57 -3.02
C GLY A 84 -0.51 -13.42 -4.07
N GLU A 85 -0.19 -12.20 -4.52
CA GLU A 85 0.80 -11.90 -5.57
C GLU A 85 0.60 -12.68 -6.88
N THR A 86 -0.61 -13.17 -7.11
CA THR A 86 -0.96 -13.91 -8.33
C THR A 86 -1.32 -12.97 -9.47
N VAL A 87 -1.90 -11.82 -9.13
CA VAL A 87 -2.40 -10.82 -10.05
C VAL A 87 -2.08 -9.41 -9.54
N PHE A 88 -2.03 -8.46 -10.46
CA PHE A 88 -2.02 -7.03 -10.15
C PHE A 88 -3.13 -6.31 -10.91
N TYR A 89 -3.58 -5.20 -10.33
CA TYR A 89 -4.58 -4.33 -10.90
C TYR A 89 -3.89 -3.05 -11.36
N ALA A 90 -4.21 -2.60 -12.58
CA ALA A 90 -3.67 -1.40 -13.19
C ALA A 90 -4.81 -0.45 -13.56
N GLY A 91 -4.81 0.75 -12.97
CA GLY A 91 -5.80 1.79 -13.21
C GLY A 91 -5.44 2.60 -14.43
N GLY A 92 -6.27 2.50 -15.47
CA GLY A 92 -6.10 3.20 -16.73
C GLY A 92 -6.66 4.63 -16.70
N LYS A 93 -6.08 5.48 -17.54
CA LYS A 93 -6.63 6.81 -17.86
C LYS A 93 -8.00 6.75 -18.54
N ASP A 94 -8.36 5.60 -19.12
CA ASP A 94 -9.68 5.36 -19.72
C ASP A 94 -10.78 5.01 -18.70
N GLY A 95 -10.46 5.04 -17.40
CA GLY A 95 -11.38 4.71 -16.31
C GLY A 95 -11.63 3.22 -16.11
N LYS A 96 -10.88 2.36 -16.81
CA LYS A 96 -10.91 0.93 -16.60
C LYS A 96 -9.80 0.52 -15.66
N ILE A 97 -10.05 -0.55 -14.92
CA ILE A 97 -9.03 -1.21 -14.11
C ILE A 97 -8.73 -2.55 -14.77
N TYR A 98 -7.51 -2.69 -15.25
CA TYR A 98 -7.03 -3.89 -15.91
C TYR A 98 -6.54 -4.89 -14.87
N LEU A 99 -7.00 -6.13 -14.99
CA LEU A 99 -6.55 -7.25 -14.17
C LEU A 99 -5.49 -8.02 -14.96
N THR A 100 -4.29 -8.17 -14.40
CA THR A 100 -3.15 -8.77 -15.07
C THR A 100 -2.54 -9.88 -14.22
N ALA A 101 -2.25 -11.03 -14.81
CA ALA A 101 -1.62 -12.15 -14.11
C ALA A 101 -0.11 -11.94 -13.96
N LEU A 102 0.41 -12.15 -12.74
CA LEU A 102 1.85 -12.16 -12.42
C LEU A 102 2.45 -13.55 -12.65
N SER A 103 1.73 -14.59 -12.24
CA SER A 103 2.16 -15.98 -12.36
C SER A 103 1.58 -16.64 -13.62
N ALA A 104 2.44 -16.91 -14.61
CA ALA A 104 2.11 -17.84 -15.68
C ALA A 104 2.56 -19.25 -15.25
N SER A 105 1.87 -19.85 -14.28
CA SER A 105 2.02 -21.28 -14.01
C SER A 105 1.14 -22.07 -14.99
N SER A 106 1.78 -22.58 -16.04
CA SER A 106 1.38 -23.68 -16.92
C SER A 106 -0.08 -24.18 -16.84
N SER A 107 -0.94 -23.71 -17.75
CA SER A 107 -1.80 -24.61 -18.53
C SER A 107 -2.37 -23.91 -19.78
N SER A 108 -2.00 -24.44 -20.94
CA SER A 108 -2.82 -24.50 -22.17
C SER A 108 -3.39 -23.23 -22.83
N SER A 109 -2.75 -22.06 -22.78
CA SER A 109 -3.09 -20.96 -23.70
C SER A 109 -1.88 -20.48 -24.49
N LYS A 110 -1.88 -20.78 -25.79
CA LYS A 110 -0.88 -20.40 -26.79
C LYS A 110 -0.98 -18.89 -27.13
N SER A 111 -0.70 -18.03 -26.17
CA SER A 111 -0.39 -16.63 -26.47
C SER A 111 0.60 -16.06 -25.46
N PRO A 112 1.84 -15.74 -25.89
CA PRO A 112 2.80 -15.02 -25.06
C PRO A 112 2.35 -13.59 -24.69
N TRP A 113 1.17 -13.15 -25.14
CA TRP A 113 0.71 -11.76 -25.09
C TRP A 113 -0.55 -11.52 -24.26
N LEU A 114 -1.19 -12.57 -23.72
CA LEU A 114 -2.39 -12.44 -22.88
C LEU A 114 -2.01 -12.26 -21.41
N HIS A 115 -1.44 -11.10 -21.08
CA HIS A 115 -1.16 -10.73 -19.68
C HIS A 115 -2.40 -10.16 -19.00
N ILE A 116 -3.21 -9.42 -19.74
CA ILE A 116 -4.47 -8.85 -19.26
C ILE A 116 -5.54 -9.96 -19.32
N ILE A 117 -5.97 -10.41 -18.16
CA ILE A 117 -6.97 -11.48 -18.00
C ILE A 117 -8.40 -10.92 -17.86
N GLY A 118 -8.54 -9.62 -17.60
CA GLY A 118 -9.84 -8.97 -17.55
C GLY A 118 -9.74 -7.46 -17.36
N SER A 119 -10.89 -6.79 -17.40
CA SER A 119 -11.02 -5.37 -17.10
C SER A 119 -12.29 -5.10 -16.30
N LEU A 120 -12.18 -4.32 -15.24
CA LEU A 120 -13.30 -3.77 -14.48
C LEU A 120 -13.61 -2.38 -15.02
N SER A 121 -14.88 -2.10 -15.28
CA SER A 121 -15.31 -0.78 -15.75
C SER A 121 -16.68 -0.46 -15.17
N SER A 122 -16.88 0.78 -14.73
CA SER A 122 -18.16 1.21 -14.14
C SER A 122 -19.31 1.33 -15.16
N GLY A 123 -19.05 1.10 -16.45
CA GLY A 123 -20.03 1.26 -17.53
C GLY A 123 -20.38 2.71 -17.86
N SER A 124 -19.78 3.68 -17.17
CA SER A 124 -19.95 5.10 -17.43
C SER A 124 -19.02 5.53 -18.56
N LYS A 125 -19.51 6.44 -19.42
CA LYS A 125 -18.81 6.93 -20.62
C LYS A 125 -18.22 8.33 -20.42
N ASN A 126 -18.08 8.75 -19.16
CA ASN A 126 -17.56 10.08 -18.87
C ASN A 126 -16.06 10.13 -19.19
N LEU A 127 -15.64 11.21 -19.82
CA LEU A 127 -14.25 11.38 -20.26
C LEU A 127 -13.27 11.58 -19.09
N ASN A 128 -13.77 12.03 -17.93
CA ASN A 128 -12.99 12.32 -16.73
C ASN A 128 -12.99 11.16 -15.71
N GLU A 129 -13.09 9.91 -16.17
CA GLU A 129 -13.09 8.75 -15.27
C GLU A 129 -11.71 8.14 -15.04
N ALA A 130 -10.63 8.85 -15.39
CA ALA A 130 -9.28 8.35 -15.21
C ALA A 130 -9.07 7.83 -13.79
N VAL A 131 -8.63 6.58 -13.65
CA VAL A 131 -8.34 6.00 -12.34
C VAL A 131 -7.06 6.65 -11.84
N THR A 132 -7.16 7.49 -10.82
CA THR A 132 -6.03 8.27 -10.28
C THR A 132 -5.38 7.57 -9.09
N SER A 133 -6.13 6.72 -8.39
CA SER A 133 -5.61 5.98 -7.23
C SER A 133 -6.27 4.62 -7.07
N LEU A 134 -5.50 3.64 -6.61
CA LEU A 134 -5.96 2.29 -6.31
C LEU A 134 -5.54 1.89 -4.90
N ALA A 135 -6.39 1.12 -4.22
CA ALA A 135 -6.05 0.52 -2.94
C ALA A 135 -6.74 -0.83 -2.76
N TYR A 136 -6.04 -1.79 -2.17
CA TYR A 136 -6.57 -3.13 -1.93
C TYR A 136 -6.82 -3.37 -0.44
N SER A 137 -8.00 -3.90 -0.10
CA SER A 137 -8.35 -4.29 1.26
C SER A 137 -8.23 -5.80 1.45
N THR A 138 -7.20 -6.23 2.17
CA THR A 138 -6.96 -7.64 2.49
C THR A 138 -8.00 -8.25 3.43
N SER A 139 -8.78 -7.41 4.13
CA SER A 139 -9.76 -7.87 5.12
C SER A 139 -11.04 -8.44 4.49
N LYS A 140 -11.51 -7.81 3.40
CA LYS A 140 -12.76 -8.16 2.73
C LYS A 140 -12.55 -8.49 1.25
N ASN A 141 -11.30 -8.50 0.80
CA ASN A 141 -10.91 -8.76 -0.59
C ASN A 141 -11.56 -7.75 -1.54
N TRP A 142 -11.50 -6.47 -1.19
CA TRP A 142 -12.12 -5.40 -1.98
C TRP A 142 -11.05 -4.55 -2.64
N LEU A 143 -11.33 -4.17 -3.89
CA LEU A 143 -10.52 -3.24 -4.64
C LEU A 143 -11.20 -1.87 -4.64
N LEU A 144 -10.49 -0.84 -4.17
CA LEU A 144 -10.96 0.53 -4.14
C LEU A 144 -10.26 1.29 -5.26
N ALA A 145 -11.01 2.08 -6.00
CA ALA A 145 -10.53 2.91 -7.08
C ALA A 145 -11.06 4.33 -6.93
N GLY A 146 -10.14 5.30 -6.91
CA GLY A 146 -10.43 6.72 -6.96
C GLY A 146 -10.28 7.19 -8.39
N SER A 147 -11.18 8.08 -8.80
CA SER A 147 -11.23 8.61 -10.15
C SER A 147 -11.09 10.13 -10.14
N GLU A 148 -10.68 10.68 -11.28
CA GLU A 148 -10.52 12.11 -11.50
C GLU A 148 -11.85 12.87 -11.39
N ASP A 149 -12.98 12.23 -11.68
CA ASP A 149 -14.34 12.76 -11.47
C ASP A 149 -14.75 12.92 -9.99
N GLY A 150 -13.89 12.51 -9.04
CA GLY A 150 -14.20 12.53 -7.62
C GLY A 150 -14.95 11.29 -7.12
N SER A 151 -15.24 10.33 -7.99
CA SER A 151 -15.89 9.08 -7.60
C SER A 151 -14.90 8.11 -6.97
N ILE A 152 -15.36 7.41 -5.93
CA ILE A 152 -14.65 6.30 -5.28
C ILE A 152 -15.49 5.05 -5.48
N ARG A 153 -14.97 4.09 -6.24
CA ARG A 153 -15.66 2.85 -6.58
C ARG A 153 -15.00 1.68 -5.84
N ILE A 154 -15.83 0.79 -5.31
CA ILE A 154 -15.41 -0.41 -4.61
C ILE A 154 -15.89 -1.62 -5.40
N TRP A 155 -14.94 -2.45 -5.79
CA TRP A 155 -15.14 -3.65 -6.59
C TRP A 155 -14.90 -4.92 -5.77
N ASP A 156 -15.66 -5.95 -6.08
CA ASP A 156 -15.34 -7.33 -5.73
C ASP A 156 -14.53 -7.93 -6.89
N PRO A 157 -13.21 -8.12 -6.74
CA PRO A 157 -12.40 -8.70 -7.79
C PRO A 157 -12.74 -10.17 -8.09
N LYS A 158 -13.38 -10.91 -7.17
CA LYS A 158 -13.77 -12.31 -7.41
C LYS A 158 -14.97 -12.40 -8.35
N ASN A 159 -15.96 -11.56 -8.09
CA ASN A 159 -17.20 -11.53 -8.86
C ASN A 159 -17.16 -10.52 -10.02
N MET A 160 -16.04 -9.81 -10.17
CA MET A 160 -15.85 -8.72 -11.14
C MET A 160 -16.98 -7.69 -11.11
N SER A 161 -17.55 -7.43 -9.93
CA SER A 161 -18.78 -6.64 -9.77
C SER A 161 -18.55 -5.40 -8.92
N LEU A 162 -19.27 -4.33 -9.26
CA LEU A 162 -19.26 -3.10 -8.49
C LEU A 162 -20.09 -3.32 -7.22
N ILE A 163 -19.45 -3.20 -6.06
CA ILE A 163 -20.12 -3.32 -4.76
C ILE A 163 -20.76 -1.99 -4.39
N ARG A 164 -19.99 -0.91 -4.46
CA ARG A 164 -20.41 0.44 -4.04
C ARG A 164 -19.69 1.53 -4.82
N GLY A 165 -20.37 2.65 -5.02
CA GLY A 165 -19.79 3.91 -5.47
C GLY A 165 -20.07 5.00 -4.45
N PHE A 166 -19.08 5.84 -4.19
CA PHE A 166 -19.19 7.09 -3.44
C PHE A 166 -18.77 8.22 -4.36
N ASN A 167 -19.25 9.43 -4.10
CA ASN A 167 -18.78 10.64 -4.77
C ASN A 167 -18.24 11.58 -3.70
N HIS A 168 -17.03 12.08 -3.91
CA HIS A 168 -16.38 12.99 -2.99
C HIS A 168 -16.86 14.45 -3.15
N GLU A 169 -17.56 14.80 -4.24
CA GLU A 169 -18.10 16.13 -4.61
C GLU A 169 -17.11 17.33 -4.60
N LYS A 170 -15.92 17.17 -4.00
CA LYS A 170 -14.94 18.22 -3.73
C LYS A 170 -13.74 18.19 -4.68
N GLY A 171 -13.80 17.39 -5.74
CA GLY A 171 -12.75 17.28 -6.76
C GLY A 171 -12.13 15.88 -6.87
N PRO A 172 -11.01 15.76 -7.62
CA PRO A 172 -10.40 14.47 -7.97
C PRO A 172 -9.84 13.72 -6.76
N VAL A 173 -9.90 12.39 -6.80
CA VAL A 173 -9.38 11.53 -5.73
C VAL A 173 -7.92 11.22 -5.98
N ASN A 174 -7.01 11.99 -5.39
CA ASN A 174 -5.57 11.83 -5.66
C ASN A 174 -4.95 10.59 -5.03
N ASN A 175 -5.35 10.20 -3.82
CA ASN A 175 -4.76 9.08 -3.09
C ASN A 175 -5.81 8.33 -2.28
N LEU A 176 -5.68 7.00 -2.21
CA LEU A 176 -6.53 6.14 -1.39
C LEU A 176 -5.66 5.24 -0.53
N GLN A 177 -5.98 5.16 0.77
CA GLN A 177 -5.29 4.27 1.70
C GLN A 177 -6.30 3.49 2.53
N VAL A 178 -6.14 2.16 2.57
CA VAL A 178 -6.97 1.29 3.39
C VAL A 178 -6.32 1.11 4.76
N ILE A 179 -6.94 1.67 5.79
CA ILE A 179 -6.49 1.50 7.18
C ILE A 179 -7.27 0.37 7.84
N ARG A 180 -6.56 -0.67 8.27
CA ARG A 180 -7.16 -1.75 9.04
C ARG A 180 -7.34 -1.32 10.49
N ARG A 181 -8.59 -1.17 10.95
CA ARG A 181 -8.86 -1.03 12.38
C ARG A 181 -8.48 -2.32 13.10
N ARG A 182 -7.55 -2.24 14.06
CA ARG A 182 -7.43 -3.28 15.08
C ARG A 182 -8.73 -3.31 15.86
N LYS A 183 -9.40 -4.47 15.93
CA LYS A 183 -10.46 -4.66 16.92
C LYS A 183 -9.82 -4.37 18.27
N SER A 184 -10.31 -3.35 18.99
CA SER A 184 -9.88 -3.13 20.37
C SER A 184 -10.21 -4.41 21.14
N SER A 185 -9.20 -5.06 21.71
CA SER A 185 -9.39 -6.14 22.68
C SER A 185 -9.97 -5.65 24.01
N LEU A 186 -10.41 -4.39 24.08
CA LEU A 186 -11.11 -3.84 25.21
C LEU A 186 -12.47 -4.54 25.31
N PRO A 187 -12.83 -5.14 26.46
CA PRO A 187 -14.17 -5.66 26.64
C PRO A 187 -15.18 -4.52 26.40
N PRO A 188 -16.36 -4.81 25.86
CA PRO A 188 -17.40 -3.80 25.71
C PRO A 188 -17.59 -3.12 27.07
N LYS A 189 -17.43 -1.80 27.12
CA LYS A 189 -17.78 -1.02 28.31
C LYS A 189 -19.22 -1.40 28.67
N LEU A 190 -19.40 -2.09 29.80
CA LEU A 190 -20.72 -2.21 30.43
C LEU A 190 -21.15 -0.78 30.72
N TRP A 191 -22.04 -0.26 29.90
CA TRP A 191 -22.77 0.95 30.23
C TRP A 191 -23.74 0.56 31.35
N THR A 192 -23.39 0.90 32.59
CA THR A 192 -24.36 1.00 33.68
C THR A 192 -24.75 2.47 33.80
N PRO A 193 -26.06 2.80 33.69
CA PRO A 193 -26.53 4.13 34.03
C PRO A 193 -26.26 4.40 35.51
N GLN A 194 -25.56 5.50 35.79
CA GLN A 194 -25.42 6.04 37.14
C GLN A 194 -26.81 6.40 37.67
N ASN A 195 -27.23 5.73 38.74
CA ASN A 195 -28.23 6.30 39.63
C ASN A 195 -27.50 6.74 40.90
N THR A 196 -27.21 8.03 40.96
CA THR A 196 -26.80 8.73 42.17
C THR A 196 -27.92 8.65 43.18
N LYS A 197 -27.62 8.14 44.38
CA LYS A 197 -28.08 8.71 45.65
C LYS A 197 -27.37 8.01 46.81
N ASP A 198 -26.84 8.86 47.67
CA ASP A 198 -26.62 8.66 49.11
C ASP A 198 -25.25 8.13 49.59
N ALA A 199 -24.67 8.99 50.45
CA ALA A 199 -23.88 8.72 51.65
C ALA A 199 -22.40 8.31 51.50
N ASP A 200 -21.54 9.32 51.65
CA ASP A 200 -20.56 9.47 52.73
C ASP A 200 -19.80 8.24 53.28
N SER A 201 -18.49 8.47 53.41
CA SER A 201 -17.56 7.82 54.33
C SER A 201 -17.27 6.33 54.14
N THR A 202 -16.26 6.03 53.32
CA THR A 202 -15.11 5.18 53.69
C THR A 202 -14.20 4.98 52.48
N THR A 203 -13.28 5.93 52.32
CA THR A 203 -12.01 5.69 51.64
C THR A 203 -11.23 4.66 52.44
N GLU A 204 -10.52 3.78 51.74
CA GLU A 204 -9.54 2.80 52.27
C GLU A 204 -10.10 1.55 52.96
N ALA A 205 -10.29 0.48 52.18
CA ALA A 205 -9.93 -0.91 52.52
C ALA A 205 -10.69 -1.94 51.67
N ILE A 206 -10.50 -1.97 50.34
CA ILE A 206 -10.76 -3.19 49.55
C ILE A 206 -9.64 -3.35 48.51
N ILE A 207 -8.39 -3.33 48.99
CA ILE A 207 -7.28 -4.03 48.35
C ILE A 207 -7.00 -5.24 49.24
N THR A 208 -7.78 -6.30 49.10
CA THR A 208 -7.32 -7.68 49.37
C THR A 208 -8.39 -8.71 49.02
N GLN A 209 -7.94 -9.77 48.32
CA GLN A 209 -8.63 -11.04 48.06
C GLN A 209 -9.78 -11.00 47.03
N LYS A 210 -9.83 -11.82 45.97
CA LYS A 210 -9.24 -13.14 45.64
C LYS A 210 -9.35 -13.33 44.12
N GLY A 211 -8.41 -14.05 43.51
CA GLY A 211 -8.58 -14.54 42.13
C GLY A 211 -7.30 -14.72 41.31
N SER A 212 -6.36 -15.52 41.84
CA SER A 212 -5.20 -16.04 41.11
C SER A 212 -5.60 -16.65 39.77
N SER A 213 -5.04 -16.14 38.69
CA SER A 213 -4.87 -16.87 37.43
C SER A 213 -3.55 -16.42 36.82
N THR A 214 -2.52 -17.26 36.98
CA THR A 214 -1.18 -17.09 36.38
C THR A 214 -1.24 -16.82 34.87
N ALA A 215 -2.32 -17.20 34.19
CA ALA A 215 -2.56 -16.89 32.78
C ALA A 215 -2.83 -15.40 32.51
N ALA A 216 -3.51 -14.69 33.42
CA ALA A 216 -3.81 -13.27 33.27
C ALA A 216 -2.56 -12.40 33.46
N GLU A 217 -1.70 -12.76 34.41
CA GLU A 217 -0.42 -12.07 34.66
C GLU A 217 0.59 -12.28 33.52
N MET A 218 0.68 -13.51 32.98
CA MET A 218 1.48 -13.78 31.78
C MET A 218 0.96 -13.01 30.55
N GLY A 219 -0.37 -12.88 30.40
CA GLY A 219 -0.98 -12.12 29.31
C GLY A 219 -0.65 -10.63 29.38
N VAL A 220 -0.67 -10.04 30.57
CA VAL A 220 -0.31 -8.62 30.78
C VAL A 220 1.19 -8.38 30.56
N ALA A 221 2.05 -9.30 31.00
CA ALA A 221 3.49 -9.21 30.76
C ALA A 221 3.82 -9.26 29.26
N LYS A 222 3.18 -10.18 28.52
CA LYS A 222 3.33 -10.29 27.07
C LYS A 222 2.86 -9.03 26.34
N LEU A 223 1.71 -8.48 26.72
CA LEU A 223 1.19 -7.24 26.11
C LEU A 223 2.08 -6.02 26.42
N LYS A 224 2.72 -5.95 27.60
CA LYS A 224 3.69 -4.90 27.92
C LYS A 224 4.95 -5.02 27.05
N HIS A 225 5.43 -6.24 26.82
CA HIS A 225 6.55 -6.51 25.92
C HIS A 225 6.23 -6.10 24.48
N ASP A 226 5.10 -6.53 23.94
CA ASP A 226 4.67 -6.21 22.57
C ASP A 226 4.45 -4.69 22.38
N LEU A 227 3.96 -3.98 23.40
CA LEU A 227 3.83 -2.53 23.39
C LEU A 227 5.18 -1.81 23.42
N ALA A 228 6.16 -2.35 24.15
CA ALA A 228 7.52 -1.81 24.19
C ALA A 228 8.22 -1.98 22.83
N GLU A 229 8.09 -3.16 22.21
CA GLU A 229 8.60 -3.42 20.85
C GLU A 229 7.93 -2.49 19.82
N SER A 230 6.61 -2.34 19.88
CA SER A 230 5.88 -1.43 18.98
C SER A 230 6.30 0.04 19.16
N ARG A 231 6.59 0.47 20.41
CA ARG A 231 7.14 1.81 20.69
C ARG A 231 8.58 1.97 20.17
N GLN A 232 9.41 0.94 20.27
CA GLN A 232 10.77 0.99 19.73
C GLN A 232 10.75 1.01 18.20
N MET A 233 9.86 0.24 17.58
CA MET A 233 9.69 0.20 16.13
C MET A 233 9.19 1.55 15.58
N THR A 234 8.23 2.19 16.25
CA THR A 234 7.75 3.53 15.85
C THR A 234 8.80 4.61 16.03
N LYS A 235 9.66 4.53 17.05
CA LYS A 235 10.82 5.42 17.19
C LYS A 235 11.83 5.23 16.04
N ARG A 236 12.11 3.98 15.65
CA ARG A 236 12.97 3.69 14.49
C ARG A 236 12.38 4.24 13.20
N LEU A 237 11.08 4.04 12.97
CA LEU A 237 10.38 4.55 11.79
C LEU A 237 10.42 6.09 11.69
N LYS A 238 10.24 6.78 12.82
CA LYS A 238 10.35 8.25 12.85
C LYS A 238 11.75 8.71 12.50
N LYS A 239 12.77 8.11 13.12
CA LYS A 239 14.17 8.45 12.82
C LYS A 239 14.51 8.23 11.34
N THR A 240 14.04 7.12 10.74
CA THR A 240 14.26 6.88 9.31
C THR A 240 13.49 7.86 8.42
N HIS A 241 12.29 8.27 8.83
CA HIS A 241 11.53 9.28 8.10
C HIS A 241 12.22 10.65 8.12
N ASP A 242 12.74 11.06 9.27
CA ASP A 242 13.46 12.33 9.43
C ASP A 242 14.74 12.34 8.58
N LEU A 243 15.49 11.22 8.55
CA LEU A 243 16.69 11.07 7.72
C LEU A 243 16.38 11.08 6.21
N LEU A 244 15.30 10.42 5.79
CA LEU A 244 14.86 10.47 4.39
C LEU A 244 14.41 11.87 3.99
N HIS A 245 13.75 12.58 4.90
CA HIS A 245 13.30 13.95 4.66
C HIS A 245 14.49 14.91 4.52
N GLU A 246 15.50 14.78 5.37
CA GLU A 246 16.75 15.56 5.29
C GLU A 246 17.51 15.25 3.98
N PHE A 247 17.65 13.96 3.63
CA PHE A 247 18.29 13.54 2.38
C PHE A 247 17.59 14.10 1.13
N CYS A 248 16.25 14.02 1.06
CA CYS A 248 15.49 14.58 -0.06
C CYS A 248 15.64 16.11 -0.17
N ILE A 249 15.76 16.81 0.96
CA ILE A 249 16.00 18.26 0.97
C ILE A 249 17.40 18.58 0.43
N ASP A 250 18.41 17.85 0.86
CA ASP A 250 19.79 18.08 0.42
C ASP A 250 19.97 17.77 -1.07
N GLU A 251 19.36 16.70 -1.60
CA GLU A 251 19.43 16.37 -3.03
C GLU A 251 18.72 17.42 -3.90
N LEU A 252 17.60 17.99 -3.43
CA LEU A 252 16.90 19.11 -4.09
C LEU A 252 17.74 20.40 -4.08
N LEU A 253 18.56 20.61 -3.04
CA LEU A 253 19.42 21.78 -2.92
C LEU A 253 20.74 21.63 -3.70
N GLU A 254 21.28 20.42 -3.80
CA GLU A 254 22.53 20.14 -4.53
C GLU A 254 22.32 19.95 -6.04
N GLY A 255 21.17 19.40 -6.46
CA GLY A 255 20.79 19.28 -7.87
C GLY A 255 20.61 20.61 -8.60
N ASN A 256 20.67 21.74 -7.89
CA ASN A 256 20.53 23.09 -8.44
C ASN A 256 21.86 23.86 -8.57
N ARG A 257 23.02 23.21 -8.34
CA ARG A 257 24.32 23.82 -8.62
C ARG A 257 24.74 23.57 -10.07
N PRO A 258 24.89 24.60 -10.92
CA PRO A 258 25.45 24.40 -12.26
C PRO A 258 26.89 23.92 -12.12
N SER A 259 27.23 22.86 -12.85
CA SER A 259 28.58 22.34 -12.97
C SER A 259 29.54 23.47 -13.34
N LYS A 260 30.47 23.79 -12.42
CA LYS A 260 31.59 24.68 -12.72
C LYS A 260 32.77 23.83 -13.23
N GLY A 261 33.19 24.12 -14.45
CA GLY A 261 34.53 23.84 -14.98
C GLY A 261 34.69 22.49 -15.65
#